data_AF-A0A9X5U3L9-F1
#
_entry.id   AF-A0A9X5U3L9-F1
#
_cell.length_a   1.000
_cell.length_b   1.000
_cell.length_c   1.000
_cell.angle_alpha   90.00
_cell.angle_beta   90.00
_cell.angle_gamma   90.00
#
_symmetry.space_group_name_H-M   'P 1'
#
loop_
_entity.id
_entity.type
_entity.pdbx_description
1 polymer ?
#
loop_
_entity_poly.entity_id
_entity_poly.type
_entity_poly.pdbx_seq_one_letter_code
_entity_poly.pdbx_strand_id
1 'polypeptide(L)'
;MKKLLFIFLGLASFNTYAADPTYDATKGALQNNSALCAYGYNPNCASTRQSRQQPTEIVNINVPSKYLALAVNLKTGISGGALDMDSRAAAEKEAIKTCERGGSNAPCKVIAWVRNGCIAAAQGKEGKQSRIFSGTTKPGRAEAEALRKCQAAGVPQCKIVVSEACSLPRY
;
A
#
# COMPACT_ATOMS: atom_id res chain seq x y z
N MET A 1 -42.25 23.45 -89.39
CA MET A 1 -41.13 23.92 -88.54
C MET A 1 -41.29 23.39 -87.11
N LYS A 2 -40.80 22.19 -86.76
CA LYS A 2 -40.76 21.74 -85.34
C LYS A 2 -39.99 20.42 -85.06
N LYS A 3 -38.90 20.09 -85.75
CA LYS A 3 -38.18 18.82 -85.46
C LYS A 3 -36.65 18.92 -85.39
N LEU A 4 -36.10 20.13 -85.31
CA LEU A 4 -34.66 20.40 -85.19
C LEU A 4 -34.22 20.71 -83.75
N LEU A 5 -34.84 20.08 -82.75
CA LEU A 5 -34.56 20.36 -81.33
C LEU A 5 -34.11 19.15 -80.50
N PHE A 6 -33.70 18.05 -81.14
CA PHE A 6 -33.33 16.82 -80.40
C PHE A 6 -31.89 16.33 -80.61
N ILE A 7 -31.03 17.05 -81.34
CA ILE A 7 -29.66 16.58 -81.68
C ILE A 7 -28.55 17.35 -80.93
N PHE A 8 -28.87 18.22 -79.97
CA PHE A 8 -27.86 18.98 -79.20
C PHE A 8 -27.75 18.61 -77.70
N LEU A 9 -28.43 17.54 -77.26
CA LEU A 9 -28.42 17.12 -75.85
C LEU A 9 -27.42 16.00 -75.51
N GLY A 10 -26.55 15.60 -76.44
CA GLY A 10 -25.64 14.47 -76.30
C GLY A 10 -24.24 14.75 -75.74
N LEU A 11 -23.89 16.00 -75.38
CA LEU A 11 -22.52 16.39 -75.01
C LEU A 11 -22.38 17.07 -73.64
N ALA A 12 -23.42 17.02 -72.81
CA ALA A 12 -23.34 17.51 -71.43
C ALA A 12 -23.19 16.33 -70.46
N SER A 13 -22.01 15.69 -70.47
CA SER A 13 -21.60 14.80 -69.38
C SER A 13 -21.22 15.66 -68.18
N PHE A 14 -22.22 16.05 -67.38
CA PHE A 14 -21.96 16.61 -66.06
C PHE A 14 -21.53 15.45 -65.14
N ASN A 15 -20.22 15.31 -64.92
CA ASN A 15 -19.70 14.61 -63.75
C ASN A 15 -20.04 15.47 -62.53
N THR A 16 -21.28 15.38 -62.06
CA THR A 16 -21.63 15.87 -60.73
C THR A 16 -20.98 14.92 -59.75
N TYR A 17 -19.76 15.23 -59.34
CA TYR A 17 -19.24 14.72 -58.08
C TYR A 17 -20.19 15.23 -57.01
N ALA A 18 -21.04 14.34 -56.49
CA ALA A 18 -21.81 14.63 -55.30
C ALA A 18 -20.77 14.98 -54.23
N ALA A 19 -20.68 16.27 -53.89
CA ALA A 19 -20.00 16.68 -52.67
C ALA A 19 -20.66 15.87 -51.56
N ASP A 20 -19.85 15.13 -50.80
CA ASP A 20 -20.33 14.42 -49.62
C ASP A 20 -21.15 15.44 -48.80
N PRO A 21 -22.44 15.17 -48.49
CA PRO A 21 -23.28 16.13 -47.76
C PRO A 21 -22.72 16.50 -46.38
N THR A 22 -21.64 15.85 -45.95
CA THR A 22 -20.90 16.12 -44.72
C THR A 22 -19.66 17.02 -44.91
N TYR A 23 -19.38 17.51 -46.12
CA TYR A 23 -18.23 18.38 -46.38
C TYR A 23 -18.42 19.77 -45.77
N ASP A 24 -17.75 20.01 -44.65
CA ASP A 24 -17.64 21.30 -43.99
C ASP A 24 -16.23 21.88 -44.23
N ALA A 25 -16.14 22.93 -45.03
CA ALA A 25 -14.87 23.58 -45.40
C ALA A 25 -14.14 24.22 -44.20
N THR A 26 -14.81 24.39 -43.05
CA THR A 26 -14.20 24.88 -41.82
C THR A 26 -13.47 23.78 -41.05
N LYS A 27 -13.65 22.51 -41.44
CA LYS A 27 -13.05 21.34 -40.81
C LYS A 27 -12.00 20.71 -41.72
N GLY A 28 -10.96 20.14 -41.10
CA GLY A 28 -9.90 19.48 -41.85
C GLY A 28 -10.40 18.26 -42.63
N ALA A 29 -9.64 17.84 -43.64
CA ALA A 29 -10.05 16.75 -44.54
C ALA A 29 -10.33 15.42 -43.81
N LEU A 30 -9.62 15.11 -42.73
CA LEU A 30 -9.88 13.92 -41.90
C LEU A 30 -11.23 14.01 -41.16
N GLN A 31 -11.59 15.21 -40.71
CA GLN A 31 -12.78 15.48 -39.93
C GLN A 31 -14.07 15.35 -40.74
N ASN A 32 -14.00 15.55 -42.05
CA ASN A 32 -15.14 15.43 -42.96
C ASN A 32 -15.39 13.98 -43.44
N ASN A 33 -14.47 13.05 -43.18
CA ASN A 33 -14.64 11.67 -43.63
C ASN A 33 -15.32 10.83 -42.53
N SER A 34 -16.61 10.53 -42.71
CA SER A 34 -17.40 9.71 -41.78
C SER A 34 -16.97 8.24 -41.73
N ALA A 35 -16.36 7.70 -42.79
CA ALA A 35 -15.85 6.32 -42.80
C ALA A 35 -14.68 6.12 -41.81
N LEU A 36 -13.93 7.19 -41.51
CA LEU A 36 -12.86 7.19 -40.51
C LEU A 36 -13.40 7.09 -39.06
N CYS A 37 -14.72 7.27 -38.84
CA CYS A 37 -15.34 7.03 -37.54
C CYS A 37 -15.20 5.57 -37.09
N ALA A 38 -15.35 4.62 -38.02
CA ALA A 38 -15.24 3.19 -37.72
C ALA A 38 -13.84 2.81 -37.21
N TYR A 39 -12.82 3.50 -37.73
CA TYR A 39 -11.42 3.29 -37.38
C TYR A 39 -10.93 4.19 -36.24
N GLY A 40 -11.75 5.14 -35.77
CA GLY A 40 -11.41 6.07 -34.69
C GLY A 40 -10.46 7.21 -35.09
N TYR A 41 -10.28 7.45 -36.39
CA TYR A 41 -9.39 8.51 -36.90
C TYR A 41 -10.12 9.83 -37.20
N ASN A 42 -11.44 9.89 -37.08
CA ASN A 42 -12.19 11.14 -37.16
C ASN A 42 -12.61 11.60 -35.75
N PRO A 43 -12.07 12.73 -35.25
CA PRO A 43 -12.32 13.22 -33.90
C PRO A 43 -13.71 13.86 -33.71
N ASN A 44 -14.45 14.14 -34.80
CA ASN A 44 -15.77 14.76 -34.74
C ASN A 44 -16.93 13.75 -34.71
N CYS A 45 -16.63 12.46 -34.83
CA CYS A 45 -17.64 11.44 -34.68
C CYS A 45 -18.18 11.51 -33.25
N ALA A 46 -19.50 11.58 -33.11
CA ALA A 46 -20.14 11.47 -31.80
C ALA A 46 -19.62 10.17 -31.14
N SER A 47 -18.79 10.33 -30.13
CA SER A 47 -18.18 9.21 -29.43
C SER A 47 -19.29 8.47 -28.68
N THR A 48 -19.89 7.45 -29.29
CA THR A 48 -20.57 6.37 -28.55
C THR A 48 -19.56 5.51 -27.79
N ARG A 49 -18.27 5.83 -27.88
CA ARG A 49 -17.30 5.52 -26.84
C ARG A 49 -17.47 6.52 -25.69
N GLN A 50 -18.61 6.44 -25.00
CA GLN A 50 -18.52 6.54 -23.56
C GLN A 50 -17.44 5.55 -23.18
N SER A 51 -16.25 6.06 -22.83
CA SER A 51 -15.35 5.36 -21.97
C SER A 51 -16.21 4.94 -20.79
N ARG A 52 -16.70 3.70 -20.83
CA ARG A 52 -17.36 3.06 -19.70
C ARG A 52 -16.21 2.87 -18.73
N GLN A 53 -15.85 3.95 -18.04
CA GLN A 53 -15.12 3.91 -16.79
C GLN A 53 -16.06 3.11 -15.89
N GLN A 54 -15.95 1.78 -15.97
CA GLN A 54 -16.39 0.91 -14.90
C GLN A 54 -15.80 1.55 -13.64
N PRO A 55 -16.62 2.01 -12.69
CA PRO A 55 -16.08 2.43 -11.41
C PRO A 55 -15.24 1.25 -10.92
N THR A 56 -13.94 1.45 -10.69
CA THR A 56 -13.14 0.45 -9.99
C THR A 56 -13.86 0.19 -8.67
N GLU A 57 -14.41 -1.01 -8.50
CA GLU A 57 -15.05 -1.40 -7.24
C GLU A 57 -13.97 -1.36 -6.15
N ILE A 58 -14.06 -0.37 -5.26
CA ILE A 58 -13.13 -0.22 -4.15
C ILE A 58 -13.54 -1.25 -3.11
N VAL A 59 -12.89 -2.43 -3.13
CA VAL A 59 -13.08 -3.46 -2.10
C VAL A 59 -12.24 -3.08 -0.89
N ASN A 60 -12.90 -2.66 0.20
CA ASN A 60 -12.23 -2.39 1.46
C ASN A 60 -11.93 -3.70 2.20
N ILE A 61 -10.68 -4.15 2.12
CA ILE A 61 -10.19 -5.29 2.90
C ILE A 61 -9.79 -4.79 4.30
N ASN A 62 -10.50 -5.25 5.33
CA ASN A 62 -10.08 -5.02 6.70
C ASN A 62 -9.00 -6.04 7.07
N VAL A 63 -7.78 -5.57 7.31
CA VAL A 63 -6.68 -6.42 7.79
C VAL A 63 -6.53 -6.23 9.31
N PRO A 64 -6.89 -7.22 10.13
CA PRO A 64 -6.82 -7.11 11.58
C PRO A 64 -5.39 -6.85 12.05
N SER A 65 -5.26 -5.97 13.02
CA SER A 65 -3.96 -5.61 13.56
C SER A 65 -3.43 -6.64 14.52
N LYS A 66 -2.11 -6.76 14.55
CA LYS A 66 -1.38 -7.73 15.36
C LYS A 66 -0.55 -7.02 16.42
N TYR A 67 -0.49 -7.64 17.59
CA TYR A 67 0.16 -7.08 18.77
C TYR A 67 1.31 -7.97 19.21
N LEU A 68 2.34 -7.33 19.75
CA LEU A 68 3.51 -7.97 20.35
C LEU A 68 3.74 -7.34 21.72
N ALA A 69 4.13 -8.15 22.70
CA ALA A 69 4.61 -7.67 23.99
C ALA A 69 5.84 -8.45 24.46
N LEU A 70 6.66 -7.75 25.25
CA LEU A 70 7.87 -8.28 25.85
C LEU A 70 7.80 -8.08 27.36
N ALA A 71 7.99 -9.16 28.12
CA ALA A 71 8.09 -9.16 29.56
C ALA A 71 9.46 -9.66 30.02
N VAL A 72 9.89 -9.20 31.19
CA VAL A 72 11.16 -9.59 31.79
C VAL A 72 11.07 -9.69 33.31
N ASN A 73 11.81 -10.62 33.88
CA ASN A 73 12.11 -10.60 35.30
C ASN A 73 13.31 -9.68 35.54
N LEU A 74 13.08 -8.56 36.23
CA LEU A 74 14.11 -7.54 36.46
C LEU A 74 15.28 -8.01 37.35
N LYS A 75 15.10 -9.09 38.11
CA LYS A 75 16.16 -9.67 38.95
C LYS A 75 17.05 -10.62 38.16
N THR A 76 16.46 -11.50 37.34
CA THR A 76 17.20 -12.55 36.62
C THR A 76 17.62 -12.13 35.21
N GLY A 77 16.95 -11.12 34.64
CA GLY A 77 17.12 -10.71 33.25
C GLY A 77 16.47 -11.66 32.23
N ILE A 78 15.84 -12.76 32.68
CA ILE A 78 15.16 -13.70 31.80
C ILE A 78 13.88 -13.05 31.25
N SER A 79 13.76 -13.02 29.92
CA SER A 79 12.63 -12.45 29.21
C SER A 79 11.71 -13.51 28.58
N GLY A 80 10.48 -13.11 28.31
CA GLY A 80 9.51 -13.85 27.51
C GLY A 80 8.64 -12.89 26.71
N GLY A 81 8.17 -13.31 25.54
CA GLY A 81 7.37 -12.48 24.65
C GLY A 81 6.19 -13.23 24.08
N ALA A 82 5.30 -12.46 23.46
CA ALA A 82 4.12 -12.97 22.76
C ALA A 82 3.96 -12.22 21.43
N LEU A 83 3.87 -12.97 20.33
CA LEU A 83 3.78 -12.47 18.95
C LEU A 83 2.39 -12.74 18.39
N ASP A 84 2.03 -11.99 17.35
CA ASP A 84 0.82 -12.12 16.53
C ASP A 84 -0.52 -12.22 17.29
N MET A 85 -0.59 -11.60 18.47
CA MET A 85 -1.78 -11.58 19.30
C MET A 85 -2.82 -10.60 18.76
N ASP A 86 -4.10 -10.91 18.99
CA ASP A 86 -5.23 -10.12 18.44
C ASP A 86 -5.54 -8.86 19.25
N SER A 87 -4.95 -8.71 20.44
CA SER A 87 -5.08 -7.51 21.25
C SER A 87 -3.82 -7.25 22.09
N ARG A 88 -3.65 -5.99 22.51
CA ARG A 88 -2.60 -5.61 23.47
C ARG A 88 -2.71 -6.42 24.76
N ALA A 89 -3.92 -6.57 25.32
CA ALA A 89 -4.12 -7.30 26.57
C ALA A 89 -3.74 -8.79 26.44
N ALA A 90 -4.07 -9.42 25.31
CA ALA A 90 -3.65 -10.79 25.01
C ALA A 90 -2.12 -10.90 24.89
N ALA A 91 -1.48 -9.95 24.20
CA ALA A 91 -0.03 -9.88 24.08
C ALA A 91 0.66 -9.75 25.45
N GLU A 92 0.23 -8.77 26.26
CA GLU A 92 0.81 -8.54 27.58
C GLU A 92 0.64 -9.74 28.50
N LYS A 93 -0.56 -10.36 28.52
CA LYS A 93 -0.85 -11.55 29.33
C LYS A 93 0.01 -12.75 28.92
N GLU A 94 0.09 -13.05 27.63
CA GLU A 94 0.86 -14.20 27.16
C GLU A 94 2.38 -13.95 27.32
N ALA A 95 2.86 -12.72 27.14
CA ALA A 95 4.26 -12.38 27.37
C ALA A 95 4.67 -12.62 28.83
N ILE A 96 3.83 -12.23 29.81
CA ILE A 96 4.05 -12.53 31.22
C ILE A 96 4.09 -14.04 31.45
N LYS A 97 3.07 -14.76 30.96
CA LYS A 97 2.99 -16.23 31.11
C LYS A 97 4.23 -16.94 30.55
N THR A 98 4.68 -16.56 29.36
CA THR A 98 5.90 -17.11 28.73
C THR A 98 7.15 -16.74 29.52
N CYS A 99 7.22 -15.51 30.05
CA CYS A 99 8.35 -15.07 30.88
C CYS A 99 8.42 -15.83 32.21
N GLU A 100 7.29 -16.06 32.88
CA GLU A 100 7.25 -16.67 34.21
C GLU A 100 7.49 -18.18 34.20
N ARG A 101 7.29 -18.85 33.05
CA ARG A 101 7.55 -20.30 32.88
C ARG A 101 6.92 -21.14 33.99
N GLY A 102 5.61 -20.96 34.19
CA GLY A 102 4.86 -21.65 35.25
C GLY A 102 5.24 -21.24 36.68
N GLY A 103 5.84 -20.06 36.86
CA GLY A 103 6.21 -19.48 38.17
C GLY A 103 7.70 -19.57 38.50
N SER A 104 8.47 -20.40 37.79
CA SER A 104 9.92 -20.58 38.01
C SER A 104 10.75 -19.31 37.80
N ASN A 105 10.24 -18.36 37.02
CA ASN A 105 10.88 -17.06 36.77
C ASN A 105 9.98 -15.87 37.17
N ALA A 106 8.99 -16.08 38.04
CA ALA A 106 8.17 -14.99 38.56
C ALA A 106 8.94 -14.10 39.57
N PRO A 107 8.54 -12.82 39.75
CA PRO A 107 7.54 -12.10 38.97
C PRO A 107 8.13 -11.48 37.70
N CYS A 108 7.42 -11.62 36.58
CA CYS A 108 7.77 -10.90 35.34
C CYS A 108 6.93 -9.63 35.18
N LYS A 109 7.49 -8.64 34.48
CA LYS A 109 6.80 -7.39 34.14
C LYS A 109 6.92 -7.09 32.65
N VAL A 110 5.84 -6.61 32.04
CA VAL A 110 5.87 -6.09 30.67
C VAL A 110 6.73 -4.83 30.64
N ILE A 111 7.70 -4.79 29.73
CA ILE A 111 8.60 -3.65 29.51
C ILE A 111 8.35 -2.94 28.17
N ALA A 112 7.67 -3.60 27.24
CA ALA A 112 7.32 -3.03 25.94
C ALA A 112 6.15 -3.78 25.31
N TRP A 113 5.38 -3.06 24.50
CA TRP A 113 4.39 -3.62 23.60
C TRP A 113 4.31 -2.77 22.33
N VAL A 114 3.83 -3.34 21.24
CA VAL A 114 3.65 -2.65 19.96
C VAL A 114 2.46 -3.20 19.20
N ARG A 115 1.83 -2.37 18.36
CA ARG A 115 0.80 -2.74 17.39
C ARG A 115 1.38 -2.58 15.99
N ASN A 116 1.25 -3.61 15.15
CA ASN A 116 1.73 -3.61 13.77
C ASN A 116 3.19 -3.13 13.65
N GLY A 117 4.06 -3.69 14.48
CA GLY A 117 5.45 -3.26 14.58
C GLY A 117 6.34 -4.28 15.28
N CYS A 118 7.54 -3.85 15.60
CA CYS A 118 8.61 -4.70 16.09
C CYS A 118 9.16 -4.22 17.43
N ILE A 119 9.64 -5.17 18.23
CA ILE A 119 10.32 -4.93 19.50
C ILE A 119 11.67 -5.60 19.48
N ALA A 120 12.68 -4.91 20.01
CA ALA A 120 13.95 -5.49 20.42
C ALA A 120 14.32 -4.93 21.80
N ALA A 121 15.27 -5.57 22.48
CA ALA A 121 15.78 -5.06 23.74
C ALA A 121 17.31 -5.13 23.83
N ALA A 122 17.89 -4.04 24.33
CA ALA A 122 19.28 -3.92 24.69
C ALA A 122 19.42 -3.92 26.21
N GLN A 123 20.52 -4.47 26.70
CA GLN A 123 20.89 -4.46 28.11
C GLN A 123 22.25 -3.78 28.27
N GLY A 124 22.36 -2.89 29.24
CA GLY A 124 23.62 -2.33 29.71
C GLY A 124 23.88 -2.69 31.16
N LYS A 125 25.16 -2.65 31.58
CA LYS A 125 25.54 -2.88 32.99
C LYS A 125 25.69 -1.55 33.72
N GLU A 126 25.04 -1.42 34.87
CA GLU A 126 25.17 -0.28 35.77
C GLU A 126 25.59 -0.80 37.15
N GLY A 127 26.91 -0.82 37.39
CA GLY A 127 27.49 -1.44 38.58
C GLY A 127 27.18 -2.94 38.67
N LYS A 128 26.49 -3.36 39.74
CA LYS A 128 26.07 -4.75 39.96
C LYS A 128 24.71 -5.09 39.31
N GLN A 129 24.00 -4.10 38.77
CA GLN A 129 22.68 -4.28 38.19
C GLN A 129 22.73 -4.14 36.67
N SER A 130 21.75 -4.72 35.99
CA SER A 130 21.58 -4.52 34.55
C SER A 130 20.30 -3.75 34.28
N ARG A 131 20.36 -2.80 33.34
CA ARG A 131 19.18 -2.09 32.85
C ARG A 131 18.84 -2.53 31.44
N ILE A 132 17.55 -2.64 31.19
CA ILE A 132 17.00 -3.10 29.91
C ILE A 132 16.29 -1.91 29.24
N PHE A 133 16.55 -1.75 27.96
CA PHE A 133 16.04 -0.69 27.11
C PHE A 133 15.38 -1.32 25.89
N SER A 134 14.11 -1.00 25.65
CA SER A 134 13.36 -1.53 24.51
C SER A 134 13.34 -0.54 23.34
N GLY A 135 13.52 -1.06 22.13
CA GLY A 135 13.20 -0.37 20.88
C GLY A 135 11.85 -0.86 20.37
N THR A 136 10.99 0.04 19.92
CA THR A 136 9.62 -0.26 19.48
C THR A 136 9.31 0.54 18.23
N THR A 137 9.41 -0.08 17.06
CA THR A 137 9.40 0.66 15.79
C THR A 137 9.05 -0.26 14.61
N LYS A 138 9.21 0.25 13.39
CA LYS A 138 9.06 -0.49 12.14
C LYS A 138 10.17 -1.55 11.98
N PRO A 139 9.97 -2.56 11.12
CA PRO A 139 10.98 -3.57 10.85
C PRO A 139 12.35 -2.99 10.47
N GLY A 140 13.41 -3.64 10.93
CA GLY A 140 14.81 -3.33 10.68
C GLY A 140 15.37 -2.17 11.50
N ARG A 141 14.68 -1.74 12.57
CA ARG A 141 15.09 -0.56 13.36
C ARG A 141 15.02 -0.73 14.88
N ALA A 142 14.39 -1.79 15.39
CA ALA A 142 14.13 -1.92 16.81
C ALA A 142 15.41 -2.13 17.61
N GLU A 143 16.34 -2.93 17.10
CA GLU A 143 17.64 -3.15 17.76
C GLU A 143 18.46 -1.86 17.83
N ALA A 144 18.56 -1.12 16.72
CA ALA A 144 19.25 0.16 16.67
C ALA A 144 18.62 1.18 17.64
N GLU A 145 17.30 1.22 17.73
CA GLU A 145 16.60 2.07 18.69
C GLU A 145 16.89 1.66 20.15
N ALA A 146 16.87 0.36 20.44
CA ALA A 146 17.18 -0.17 21.76
C ALA A 146 18.61 0.18 22.20
N LEU A 147 19.59 0.00 21.31
CA LEU A 147 20.99 0.38 21.56
C LEU A 147 21.13 1.89 21.75
N ARG A 148 20.51 2.69 20.88
CA ARG A 148 20.52 4.16 21.00
C ARG A 148 19.97 4.63 22.33
N LYS A 149 18.85 4.06 22.79
CA LYS A 149 18.25 4.37 24.11
C LYS A 149 19.19 3.98 25.26
N CYS A 150 19.81 2.81 25.17
CA CYS A 150 20.78 2.35 26.17
C CYS A 150 22.01 3.29 26.25
N GLN A 151 22.57 3.66 25.10
CA GLN A 151 23.72 4.57 25.01
C GLN A 151 23.37 5.99 25.48
N ALA A 152 22.20 6.51 25.10
CA ALA A 152 21.71 7.82 25.53
C ALA A 152 21.49 7.90 27.05
N ALA A 153 21.23 6.76 27.71
CA ALA A 153 21.14 6.68 29.15
C ALA A 153 22.52 6.64 29.85
N GLY A 154 23.62 6.68 29.11
CA GLY A 154 24.99 6.67 29.66
C GLY A 154 25.41 5.31 30.24
N VAL A 155 24.67 4.24 29.96
CA VAL A 155 24.95 2.91 30.52
C VAL A 155 26.08 2.24 29.71
N PRO A 156 27.17 1.77 30.33
CA PRO A 156 28.24 1.10 29.60
C PRO A 156 27.84 -0.31 29.15
N GLN A 157 28.55 -0.81 28.14
CA GLN A 157 28.42 -2.19 27.62
C GLN A 157 27.01 -2.55 27.12
N CYS A 158 26.34 -1.62 26.43
CA CYS A 158 25.06 -1.87 25.77
C CYS A 158 25.19 -3.00 24.73
N LYS A 159 24.40 -4.07 24.89
CA LYS A 159 24.31 -5.19 23.96
C LYS A 159 22.86 -5.60 23.72
N ILE A 160 22.56 -6.13 22.54
CA ILE A 160 21.24 -6.73 22.28
C ILE A 160 21.11 -8.02 23.10
N VAL A 161 19.97 -8.16 23.77
CA VAL A 161 19.59 -9.36 24.55
C VAL A 161 18.27 -9.97 24.08
N VAL A 162 17.45 -9.19 23.38
CA VAL A 162 16.29 -9.67 22.65
C VAL A 162 16.40 -9.12 21.25
N SER A 163 16.64 -10.01 20.28
CA SER A 163 16.64 -9.65 18.86
C SER A 163 15.28 -9.11 18.42
N GLU A 164 15.29 -8.36 17.32
CA GLU A 164 14.06 -7.84 16.76
C GLU A 164 13.05 -8.96 16.46
N ALA A 165 11.84 -8.80 16.97
CA ALA A 165 10.68 -9.61 16.63
C ALA A 165 9.52 -8.69 16.25
N CYS A 166 8.69 -9.12 15.30
CA CYS A 166 7.64 -8.28 14.72
C CYS A 166 6.28 -8.98 14.74
N SER A 167 5.24 -8.24 15.09
CA SER A 167 3.84 -8.61 14.85
C SER A 167 3.28 -7.69 13.79
N LEU A 168 3.08 -8.20 12.58
CA LEU A 168 2.59 -7.44 11.44
C LEU A 168 1.31 -8.09 10.90
N PRO A 169 0.32 -7.28 10.47
CA PRO A 169 -0.84 -7.80 9.78
C PRO A 169 -0.41 -8.48 8.47
N ARG A 170 -1.04 -9.61 8.13
CA ARG A 170 -0.84 -10.35 6.88
C ARG A 170 -2.14 -10.37 6.07
N TYR A 171 -2.02 -10.32 4.76
CA TYR A 171 -3.09 -10.38 3.76
C TYR A 171 -3.08 -11.73 3.04
#